data_AF-A0A9D8DEC2-F1
#
_entry.id   AF-A0A9D8DEC2-F1
#
_cell.length_a   1.000
_cell.length_b   1.000
_cell.length_c   1.000
_cell.angle_alpha   90.00
_cell.angle_beta   90.00
_cell.angle_gamma   90.00
#
_symmetry.space_group_name_H-M   'P 1'
#
loop_
_entity.id
_entity.type
_entity.pdbx_description
1 polymer ?
#
loop_
_entity_poly.entity_id
_entity_poly.type
_entity_poly.pdbx_seq_one_letter_code
_entity_poly.pdbx_strand_id
1 'polypeptide(L)' 'MSAESDWRAERRHKGAESVMQVLGPKAEESLATLGERGDRIIEIIYGDIHQRPGLTLKERQIASLSMLMAMG' A
#
# COMPACT_ATOMS: atom_id res chain seq x y z
N MET A 1 10.88 23.01 3.54
CA MET A 1 10.10 21.85 3.03
C MET A 1 9.28 22.30 1.84
N SER A 2 9.23 21.50 0.78
CA SER A 2 8.42 21.77 -0.43
C SER A 2 7.05 21.09 -0.26
N ALA A 3 6.00 21.59 -0.92
CA ALA A 3 4.70 20.89 -0.95
C ALA A 3 4.86 19.41 -1.43
N GLU A 4 5.91 19.14 -2.21
CA GLU A 4 6.29 17.81 -2.68
C GLU A 4 6.98 16.92 -1.61
N SER A 5 7.44 17.42 -0.48
CA SER A 5 7.81 16.53 0.64
C SER A 5 6.59 16.11 1.44
N ASP A 6 5.62 17.01 1.55
CA ASP A 6 4.52 16.88 2.51
C ASP A 6 3.45 15.90 2.01
N TRP A 7 3.05 15.95 0.73
CA TRP A 7 2.15 14.95 0.12
C TRP A 7 2.72 13.52 0.15
N ARG A 8 4.03 13.37 -0.03
CA ARG A 8 4.70 12.07 0.00
C ARG A 8 4.72 11.50 1.42
N ALA A 9 5.02 12.34 2.41
CA ALA A 9 4.96 11.96 3.82
C ALA A 9 3.55 11.50 4.22
N GLU A 10 2.53 12.26 3.82
CA GLU A 10 1.12 11.93 4.07
C GLU A 10 0.73 10.57 3.46
N ARG A 11 1.08 10.32 2.20
CA ARG A 11 0.84 9.01 1.58
C ARG A 11 1.58 7.88 2.24
N ARG A 12 2.86 8.09 2.58
CA ARG A 12 3.66 7.07 3.27
C ARG A 12 3.06 6.72 4.64
N HIS A 13 2.50 7.70 5.34
CA HIS A 13 1.81 7.49 6.61
C HIS A 13 0.51 6.68 6.43
N LYS A 14 -0.39 7.09 5.53
CA LYS A 14 -1.60 6.32 5.20
C LYS A 14 -1.30 4.91 4.71
N GLY A 15 -0.21 4.77 3.95
CA GLY A 15 0.27 3.49 3.45
C GLY A 15 0.70 2.54 4.56
N ALA A 16 1.37 3.04 5.59
CA ALA A 16 1.76 2.25 6.77
C ALA A 16 0.53 1.66 7.49
N GLU A 17 -0.49 2.48 7.72
CA GLU A 17 -1.73 2.02 8.36
C GLU A 17 -2.45 0.99 7.50
N SER A 18 -2.56 1.25 6.20
CA SER A 18 -3.21 0.33 5.25
C SER A 18 -2.47 -0.99 5.11
N VAL A 19 -1.14 -0.98 5.05
CA VAL A 19 -0.37 -2.21 4.90
C VAL A 19 -0.46 -3.10 6.13
N MET A 20 -0.49 -2.50 7.33
CA MET A 20 -0.73 -3.24 8.58
C MET A 20 -2.12 -3.88 8.60
N GLN A 21 -3.15 -3.18 8.12
CA GLN A 21 -4.51 -3.70 8.03
C GLN A 21 -4.63 -4.87 7.04
N VAL A 22 -3.90 -4.81 5.92
CA VAL A 22 -4.02 -5.79 4.83
C VAL A 22 -3.12 -7.02 5.03
N LEU A 23 -1.85 -6.79 5.39
CA LEU A 23 -0.81 -7.83 5.44
C LEU A 23 -0.44 -8.22 6.88
N GLY A 24 -0.97 -7.52 7.88
CA GLY A 24 -0.76 -7.82 9.30
C GLY A 24 0.41 -7.07 9.94
N PRO A 25 0.68 -7.34 11.23
CA PRO A 25 1.53 -6.49 12.09
C PRO A 25 3.01 -6.45 11.69
N LYS A 26 3.51 -7.43 10.93
CA LYS A 26 4.92 -7.49 10.48
C LYS A 26 5.13 -7.04 9.04
N ALA A 27 4.11 -6.41 8.44
CA ALA A 27 4.14 -6.08 7.03
C ALA A 27 5.21 -5.04 6.67
N GLU A 28 5.35 -3.98 7.48
CA GLU A 28 6.37 -2.96 7.22
C GLU A 28 7.79 -3.51 7.38
N GLU A 29 8.05 -4.33 8.40
CA GLU A 29 9.35 -5.00 8.58
C GLU A 29 9.68 -5.90 7.38
N SER A 30 8.69 -6.66 6.91
CA SER A 30 8.86 -7.54 5.75
C SER A 30 9.15 -6.75 4.48
N LEU A 31 8.43 -5.65 4.26
CA LEU A 31 8.64 -4.78 3.10
C LEU A 31 9.96 -4.00 3.19
N ALA A 32 10.44 -3.66 4.39
CA ALA A 32 11.72 -2.99 4.56
C ALA A 32 12.90 -3.83 4.02
N THR A 33 12.78 -5.16 3.99
CA THR A 33 13.78 -6.05 3.39
C THR A 33 13.98 -5.81 1.88
N LEU A 34 13.02 -5.15 1.21
CA LEU A 34 13.06 -4.79 -0.20
C LEU A 34 13.71 -3.42 -0.46
N GLY A 35 14.18 -2.72 0.58
CA GLY A 35 14.76 -1.38 0.49
C GLY A 35 13.78 -0.35 -0.10
N GLU A 36 14.27 0.48 -1.02
CA GLU A 36 13.47 1.54 -1.67
C GLU A 36 12.17 1.01 -2.31
N ARG A 37 12.20 -0.24 -2.84
CA ARG A 37 11.00 -0.85 -3.44
C ARG A 37 9.91 -1.06 -2.39
N GLY A 38 10.28 -1.45 -1.18
CA GLY A 38 9.35 -1.57 -0.06
C GLY A 38 8.68 -0.24 0.26
N ASP A 39 9.48 0.83 0.37
CA ASP A 39 8.96 2.18 0.61
C ASP A 39 8.01 2.64 -0.51
N ARG A 40 8.33 2.35 -1.78
CA ARG A 40 7.46 2.68 -2.91
C ARG A 40 6.16 1.88 -2.91
N ILE A 41 6.19 0.61 -2.49
CA ILE A 41 4.98 -0.21 -2.32
C ILE A 41 4.08 0.44 -1.25
N ILE A 42 4.65 0.82 -0.11
CA ILE A 42 3.88 1.44 0.98
C ILE A 42 3.32 2.80 0.53
N GLU A 43 4.15 3.67 -0.03
CA GLU A 43 3.74 5.01 -0.46
C GLU A 43 2.67 4.96 -1.57
N ILE A 44 2.87 4.15 -2.61
CA ILE A 44 2.05 4.23 -3.82
C ILE A 44 0.91 3.22 -3.79
N ILE A 45 1.19 1.94 -3.53
CA ILE A 45 0.16 0.89 -3.60
C ILE A 45 -0.80 1.06 -2.42
N TYR A 46 -0.26 1.17 -1.20
CA TYR A 46 -1.08 1.24 0.01
C TYR A 46 -1.48 2.67 0.40
N GLY A 47 -0.62 3.67 0.12
CA GLY A 47 -0.84 5.07 0.46
C GLY A 47 -1.62 5.91 -0.56
N ASP A 48 -1.60 5.52 -1.84
CA ASP A 48 -2.39 6.17 -2.91
C ASP A 48 -3.52 5.25 -3.39
N ILE A 49 -3.16 4.14 -4.05
CA ILE A 49 -4.10 3.33 -4.83
C ILE A 49 -5.18 2.67 -3.94
N HIS A 50 -4.79 2.13 -2.79
CA HIS A 50 -5.72 1.55 -1.82
C HIS A 50 -6.64 2.57 -1.15
N GLN A 51 -6.22 3.84 -1.08
CA GLN A 51 -6.99 4.93 -0.46
C GLN A 51 -8.01 5.56 -1.42
N ARG A 52 -7.94 5.24 -2.72
CA ARG A 52 -8.90 5.77 -3.70
C ARG A 52 -10.33 5.37 -3.33
N PRO A 53 -11.34 6.21 -3.58
CA PRO A 53 -12.73 5.82 -3.38
C PRO A 53 -13.17 4.78 -4.43
N GLY A 54 -14.35 4.18 -4.21
CA GLY A 54 -15.05 3.34 -5.19
C GLY A 54 -15.03 1.84 -4.93
N LEU A 55 -14.08 1.33 -4.14
CA LEU A 55 -14.04 -0.07 -3.71
C LEU A 55 -13.79 -0.19 -2.21
N THR A 56 -14.56 -1.04 -1.55
CA THR A 56 -14.30 -1.50 -0.19
C THR A 56 -13.01 -2.31 -0.14
N LEU A 57 -12.45 -2.47 1.06
CA LEU A 57 -11.26 -3.30 1.25
C LEU A 57 -11.48 -4.74 0.74
N LYS A 58 -12.65 -5.33 1.00
CA LYS A 58 -13.00 -6.67 0.56
C LYS A 58 -12.99 -6.78 -0.97
N GLU A 59 -13.61 -5.84 -1.67
CA GLU A 59 -13.64 -5.83 -3.14
C GLU A 59 -12.25 -5.68 -3.75
N ARG A 60 -11.38 -4.87 -3.14
CA ARG A 60 -9.98 -4.74 -3.56
C ARG A 60 -9.21 -6.06 -3.42
N GLN A 61 -9.39 -6.79 -2.31
CA GLN A 61 -8.75 -8.09 -2.15
C GLN A 61 -9.27 -9.11 -3.15
N ILE A 62 -10.58 -9.12 -3.44
CA ILE A 62 -11.15 -9.97 -4.49
C ILE A 62 -10.51 -9.65 -5.85
N ALA A 63 -10.42 -8.36 -6.23
CA ALA A 63 -9.79 -7.95 -7.48
C ALA A 63 -8.32 -8.38 -7.57
N SER A 64 -7.54 -8.18 -6.49
CA SER A 64 -6.13 -8.61 -6.43
C SER A 64 -6.00 -10.13 -6.57
N LEU A 65 -6.79 -10.91 -5.83
CA LEU A 65 -6.77 -12.37 -5.93
C LEU A 65 -7.21 -12.85 -7.31
N SER A 66 -8.25 -12.26 -7.90
CA SER A 66 -8.68 -12.58 -9.27
C SER A 66 -7.55 -12.35 -10.29
N MET A 67 -6.81 -11.26 -10.16
CA MET A 67 -5.67 -10.99 -11.04
C MET A 67 -4.54 -12.00 -10.83
N LEU A 68 -4.20 -12.33 -9.58
CA LEU A 68 -3.19 -13.35 -9.28
C LEU A 68 -3.61 -14.71 -9.86
N MET A 69 -4.85 -15.14 -9.66
CA MET A 69 -5.38 -16.39 -10.23
C MET A 69 -5.34 -16.41 -11.77
N ALA A 70 -5.52 -15.27 -12.42
CA ALA A 70 -5.45 -15.16 -13.87
C ALA A 70 -3.99 -15.24 -14.39
N MET A 71 -3.00 -14.87 -13.59
CA MET A 71 -1.58 -14.93 -13.99
C MET A 71 -0.96 -16.33 -13.85
N GLY A 72 -1.52 -17.20 -13.01
CA GLY A 72 -0.99 -18.54 -12.70
C GLY A 72 -0.04 -18.54 -11.51
#